data_AF-A0AAD6NB07-F1
#
_entry.id   AF-A0AAD6NB07-F1
#
_cell.length_a   1.000
_cell.length_b   1.000
_cell.length_c   1.000
_cell.angle_alpha   90.00
_cell.angle_beta   90.00
_cell.angle_gamma   90.00
#
_symmetry.space_group_name_H-M   'P 1'
#
loop_
_entity.id
_entity.type
_entity.pdbx_description
1 polymer ?
#
loop_
_entity_poly.entity_id
_entity_poly.type
_entity_poly.pdbx_seq_one_letter_code
_entity_poly.pdbx_strand_id
1 'polypeptide(L)'
;MYHPTWSANSWQLLLIFYAVCLGSLIICVFANKYLPQVDIACATWTAITILVILIAVSVKASSGRHSASYTLSHYDKSFAGWGDFTFFIGLLPAAYTFSAIGMISSMAEECNKPAIKVPRAIALSVPVGGTAGLFFILPLCATLPPLEDIISAPGGQALPYILHTVMGSPGGGLALVFLVLVITLFCSISITVAASRSTWAVARDDAVPLAKIWAYVNPKLGVPVWSLVLLTGIQMLLGLINLGSTSAFTAFVSVGVIALAAAYAIPIFLSLWHGREEVSKAPWRCGRIVGTFVNVLALAWIAFELVLFSMPTALPVTAVSMNYASVVFVGFMAISGVWYLLYARKSYKGPPESDALD
;
A
#
# COMPACT_ATOMS: atom_id res chain seq x y z
N MET A 1 -5.38 -21.84 -13.95
CA MET A 1 -6.38 -21.71 -15.04
C MET A 1 -6.11 -22.71 -16.16
N TYR A 2 -5.00 -22.63 -16.90
CA TYR A 2 -4.67 -23.62 -17.95
C TYR A 2 -3.92 -24.87 -17.45
N HIS A 3 -3.16 -24.73 -16.36
CA HIS A 3 -2.45 -25.82 -15.70
C HIS A 3 -2.89 -25.89 -14.24
N PRO A 4 -4.02 -26.57 -13.92
CA PRO A 4 -4.59 -26.58 -12.57
C PRO A 4 -3.73 -27.32 -11.54
N THR A 5 -2.88 -28.25 -11.99
CA THR A 5 -1.96 -29.01 -11.13
C THR A 5 -0.63 -28.31 -10.92
N TRP A 6 -0.36 -27.22 -11.64
CA TRP A 6 0.88 -26.48 -11.51
C TRP A 6 0.73 -25.38 -10.46
N SER A 7 1.56 -25.43 -9.44
CA SER A 7 1.76 -24.37 -8.47
C SER A 7 3.20 -23.89 -8.53
N ALA A 8 3.40 -22.58 -8.56
CA ALA A 8 4.74 -22.02 -8.50
C ALA A 8 5.39 -22.35 -7.14
N ASN A 9 6.60 -22.90 -7.17
CA ASN A 9 7.40 -23.11 -5.98
C ASN A 9 7.84 -21.76 -5.38
N SER A 10 8.15 -21.71 -4.09
CA SER A 10 8.55 -20.47 -3.40
C SER A 10 9.74 -19.76 -4.06
N TRP A 11 10.70 -20.51 -4.62
CA TRP A 11 11.82 -19.94 -5.35
C TRP A 11 11.44 -19.36 -6.71
N GLN A 12 10.43 -19.91 -7.39
CA GLN A 12 9.92 -19.36 -8.66
C GLN A 12 9.20 -18.04 -8.40
N LEU A 13 8.39 -17.98 -7.35
CA LEU A 13 7.74 -16.75 -6.91
C LEU A 13 8.77 -15.68 -6.52
N LEU A 14 9.87 -16.08 -5.86
CA LEU A 14 10.97 -15.18 -5.53
C LEU A 14 11.64 -14.60 -6.78
N LEU A 15 11.91 -15.42 -7.80
CA LEU A 15 12.52 -14.94 -9.05
C LEU A 15 11.59 -13.99 -9.81
N ILE A 16 10.29 -14.26 -9.81
CA ILE A 16 9.29 -13.34 -10.39
C ILE A 16 9.31 -12.02 -9.62
N PHE A 17 9.32 -12.08 -8.29
CA PHE A 17 9.43 -10.90 -7.44
C PHE A 17 10.72 -10.11 -7.73
N TYR A 18 11.86 -10.76 -7.90
CA TYR A 18 13.12 -10.11 -8.28
C TYR A 18 13.05 -9.47 -9.67
N ALA A 19 12.44 -10.14 -10.65
CA ALA A 19 12.23 -9.57 -11.97
C ALA A 19 11.37 -8.29 -11.90
N VAL A 20 10.32 -8.29 -11.08
CA VAL A 20 9.50 -7.08 -10.85
C VAL A 20 10.32 -5.98 -10.16
N CYS A 21 11.09 -6.30 -9.12
CA CYS A 21 11.94 -5.32 -8.42
C CYS A 21 12.95 -4.67 -9.37
N LEU A 22 13.67 -5.49 -10.14
CA LEU A 22 14.68 -5.02 -11.09
C LEU A 22 14.03 -4.25 -12.26
N GLY A 23 12.88 -4.70 -12.75
CA GLY A 23 12.11 -3.98 -13.75
C GLY A 23 11.67 -2.60 -13.26
N SER A 24 11.10 -2.52 -12.05
CA SER A 24 10.75 -1.25 -11.41
C SER A 24 11.98 -0.36 -11.22
N LEU A 25 13.12 -0.90 -10.77
CA LEU A 25 14.38 -0.16 -10.62
C LEU A 25 14.84 0.45 -11.96
N ILE A 26 14.88 -0.34 -13.03
CA ILE A 26 15.28 0.13 -14.37
C ILE A 26 14.38 1.27 -14.83
N ILE A 27 13.06 1.11 -14.71
CA ILE A 27 12.09 2.15 -15.09
C ILE A 27 12.29 3.40 -14.23
N CYS A 28 12.44 3.26 -12.92
CA CYS A 28 12.65 4.39 -12.01
C CYS A 28 13.96 5.15 -12.28
N VAL A 29 15.03 4.46 -12.70
CA VAL A 29 16.32 5.08 -12.98
C VAL A 29 16.32 5.79 -14.34
N PHE A 30 15.82 5.14 -15.39
CA PHE A 30 15.97 5.64 -16.77
C PHE A 30 14.75 6.39 -17.30
N ALA A 31 13.54 6.07 -16.82
CA ALA A 31 12.30 6.68 -17.29
C ALA A 31 11.76 7.74 -16.31
N ASN A 32 12.56 8.20 -15.34
CA ASN A 32 12.11 9.15 -14.32
C ASN A 32 11.52 10.44 -14.91
N LYS A 33 12.15 10.95 -15.97
CA LYS A 33 11.70 12.13 -16.71
C LYS A 33 10.28 11.98 -17.26
N TYR A 34 9.84 10.75 -17.48
CA TYR A 34 8.52 10.41 -18.02
C TYR A 34 7.52 9.99 -16.93
N LEU A 35 7.87 10.08 -15.64
CA LEU A 35 6.97 9.70 -14.55
C LEU A 35 5.59 10.35 -14.64
N PRO A 36 5.45 11.66 -14.95
CA PRO A 36 4.12 12.25 -15.09
C PRO A 36 3.27 11.55 -16.17
N GLN A 37 3.87 11.15 -17.29
CA GLN A 37 3.19 10.39 -18.33
C GLN A 37 2.87 8.96 -17.89
N VAL A 38 3.76 8.32 -17.13
CA VAL A 38 3.55 6.99 -16.55
C VAL A 38 2.37 7.01 -15.57
N ASP A 39 2.26 8.04 -14.73
CA ASP A 39 1.16 8.19 -13.78
C ASP A 39 -0.18 8.44 -14.49
N ILE A 40 -0.19 9.25 -15.57
CA ILE A 40 -1.38 9.43 -16.41
C ILE A 40 -1.79 8.11 -17.08
N ALA A 41 -0.81 7.36 -17.60
CA ALA A 41 -1.06 6.05 -18.19
C ALA A 41 -1.61 5.06 -17.15
N CYS A 42 -1.06 5.05 -15.93
CA CYS A 42 -1.55 4.25 -14.81
C CYS A 42 -3.00 4.59 -14.46
N ALA A 43 -3.32 5.87 -14.30
CA ALA A 43 -4.68 6.32 -13.98
C ALA A 43 -5.68 5.93 -15.08
N THR A 44 -5.29 6.13 -16.35
CA THR A 44 -6.11 5.76 -17.52
C THR A 44 -6.32 4.24 -17.60
N TRP A 45 -5.24 3.47 -17.44
CA TRP A 45 -5.29 2.01 -17.45
C TRP A 45 -6.14 1.45 -16.32
N THR A 46 -6.05 2.05 -15.12
CA THR A 46 -6.88 1.70 -13.97
C THR A 46 -8.35 1.95 -14.26
N ALA A 47 -8.71 3.11 -14.82
CA ALA A 47 -10.08 3.42 -15.19
C ALA A 47 -10.62 2.44 -16.26
N ILE A 48 -9.84 2.15 -17.30
CA ILE A 48 -10.19 1.16 -18.33
C ILE A 48 -10.39 -0.22 -17.70
N THR A 49 -9.47 -0.64 -16.83
CA THR A 49 -9.55 -1.95 -16.17
C THR A 49 -10.80 -2.09 -15.30
N ILE A 50 -11.15 -1.06 -14.53
CA ILE A 50 -12.37 -1.04 -13.72
C ILE A 50 -13.61 -1.17 -14.64
N LEU A 51 -13.67 -0.42 -15.73
CA LEU A 51 -14.78 -0.49 -16.68
C LEU A 51 -14.87 -1.86 -17.36
N VAL A 52 -13.74 -2.40 -17.82
CA VAL A 52 -13.69 -3.72 -18.48
C VAL A 52 -14.10 -4.82 -17.53
N ILE A 53 -13.60 -4.83 -16.29
CA ILE A 53 -14.00 -5.83 -15.28
C ILE A 53 -15.47 -5.70 -14.94
N LEU A 54 -15.96 -4.47 -14.71
CA LEU A 54 -17.37 -4.21 -14.46
C LEU A 54 -18.24 -4.80 -15.56
N ILE A 55 -17.94 -4.50 -16.83
CA ILE A 55 -18.73 -4.98 -17.97
C ILE A 55 -18.60 -6.50 -18.11
N ALA A 56 -17.37 -7.03 -18.14
CA ALA A 56 -17.12 -8.44 -18.43
C ALA A 56 -17.76 -9.37 -17.40
N VAL A 57 -17.54 -9.08 -16.12
CA VAL A 57 -18.10 -9.86 -15.00
C VAL A 57 -19.63 -9.72 -14.97
N SER A 58 -20.16 -8.50 -15.15
CA SER A 58 -21.61 -8.26 -15.13
C SER A 58 -22.34 -8.91 -16.30
N VAL A 59 -21.71 -8.99 -17.48
CA VAL A 59 -22.32 -9.62 -18.66
C VAL A 59 -22.21 -11.14 -18.56
N LYS A 60 -21.02 -11.66 -18.26
CA LYS A 60 -20.75 -13.09 -18.33
C LYS A 60 -21.36 -13.88 -17.18
N ALA A 61 -21.23 -13.39 -15.93
CA ALA A 61 -21.90 -13.87 -14.73
C ALA A 61 -22.15 -15.40 -14.69
N SER A 62 -21.15 -16.22 -15.02
CA SER A 62 -21.36 -17.67 -15.24
C SER A 62 -21.60 -18.43 -13.93
N SER A 63 -21.21 -17.85 -12.80
CA SER A 63 -21.56 -18.26 -11.44
C SER A 63 -23.00 -17.88 -11.02
N GLY A 64 -23.75 -17.21 -11.90
CA GLY A 64 -25.06 -16.64 -11.57
C GLY A 64 -24.98 -15.19 -11.08
N ARG A 65 -26.14 -14.64 -10.74
CA ARG A 65 -26.27 -13.28 -10.20
C ARG A 65 -27.01 -13.33 -8.87
N HIS A 66 -26.46 -12.65 -7.89
CA HIS A 66 -27.10 -12.42 -6.61
C HIS A 66 -28.13 -11.31 -6.70
N SER A 67 -29.11 -11.32 -5.80
CA SER A 67 -30.05 -10.21 -5.67
C SER A 67 -29.33 -8.94 -5.18
N ALA A 68 -29.93 -7.77 -5.42
CA ALA A 68 -29.39 -6.50 -4.91
C ALA A 68 -29.27 -6.50 -3.38
N SER A 69 -30.25 -7.10 -2.69
CA SER A 69 -30.21 -7.26 -1.23
C SER A 69 -29.01 -8.11 -0.81
N TYR A 70 -28.79 -9.26 -1.45
CA TYR A 70 -27.63 -10.09 -1.13
C TYR A 70 -26.32 -9.33 -1.40
N THR A 71 -26.19 -8.72 -2.58
CA THR A 71 -24.98 -7.99 -3.00
C THR A 71 -24.58 -6.88 -2.03
N LEU A 72 -25.55 -6.17 -1.46
CA LEU A 72 -25.32 -4.98 -0.62
C LEU A 72 -25.35 -5.26 0.88
N SER A 73 -25.97 -6.37 1.32
CA SER A 73 -26.22 -6.61 2.74
C SER A 73 -25.83 -8.00 3.23
N HIS A 74 -25.57 -8.95 2.34
CA HIS A 74 -25.16 -10.29 2.76
C HIS A 74 -23.78 -10.25 3.40
N TYR A 75 -23.68 -10.89 4.56
CA TYR A 75 -22.47 -10.90 5.35
C TYR A 75 -22.39 -12.19 6.17
N ASP A 76 -21.34 -12.98 5.92
CA ASP A 76 -21.10 -14.25 6.59
C ASP A 76 -20.04 -14.12 7.69
N LYS A 77 -20.39 -14.55 8.90
CA LYS A 77 -19.52 -14.50 10.10
C LYS A 77 -18.89 -15.85 10.44
N SER A 78 -19.29 -16.93 9.77
CA SER A 78 -18.95 -18.30 10.15
C SER A 78 -17.47 -18.64 9.89
N PHE A 79 -16.86 -18.06 8.86
CA PHE A 79 -15.51 -18.43 8.43
C PHE A 79 -14.37 -17.84 9.29
N ALA A 80 -14.57 -16.66 9.87
CA ALA A 80 -13.50 -15.99 10.61
C ALA A 80 -13.44 -16.40 12.08
N GLY A 81 -14.52 -16.93 12.64
CA GLY A 81 -14.58 -17.36 14.05
C GLY A 81 -14.61 -16.21 15.08
N TRP A 82 -14.68 -14.95 14.63
CA TRP A 82 -14.70 -13.76 15.48
C TRP A 82 -16.12 -13.33 15.93
N GLY A 83 -17.15 -14.10 15.59
CA GLY A 83 -18.54 -13.74 15.86
C GLY A 83 -18.90 -12.40 15.22
N ASP A 84 -19.50 -11.49 15.99
CA ASP A 84 -19.85 -10.15 15.53
C ASP A 84 -18.63 -9.26 15.22
N PHE A 85 -17.47 -9.56 15.79
CA PHE A 85 -16.24 -8.80 15.53
C PHE A 85 -15.66 -9.06 14.13
N THR A 86 -16.14 -10.09 13.41
CA THR A 86 -15.72 -10.39 12.04
C THR A 86 -15.86 -9.17 11.11
N PHE A 87 -16.79 -8.25 11.40
CA PHE A 87 -17.03 -7.06 10.58
C PHE A 87 -15.77 -6.20 10.50
N PHE A 88 -15.10 -6.02 11.64
CA PHE A 88 -13.87 -5.25 11.72
C PHE A 88 -12.71 -5.95 11.00
N ILE A 89 -12.62 -7.28 11.06
CA ILE A 89 -11.64 -8.04 10.26
C ILE A 89 -11.82 -7.77 8.76
N GLY A 90 -13.07 -7.66 8.30
CA GLY A 90 -13.41 -7.31 6.92
C GLY A 90 -13.00 -5.89 6.49
N LEU A 91 -12.66 -4.99 7.43
CA LEU A 91 -12.19 -3.64 7.10
C LEU A 91 -10.71 -3.60 6.65
N LEU A 92 -9.93 -4.64 6.97
CA LEU A 92 -8.49 -4.68 6.69
C LEU A 92 -8.13 -4.43 5.21
N PRO A 93 -8.77 -5.05 4.21
CA PRO A 93 -8.42 -4.79 2.81
C PRO A 93 -8.71 -3.35 2.37
N ALA A 94 -9.80 -2.75 2.87
CA ALA A 94 -10.16 -1.37 2.56
C ALA A 94 -9.16 -0.40 3.20
N ALA A 95 -8.76 -0.64 4.46
CA ALA A 95 -7.72 0.14 5.13
C ALA A 95 -6.37 0.01 4.41
N TYR A 96 -5.98 -1.21 4.01
CA TYR A 96 -4.76 -1.47 3.23
C TYR A 96 -4.72 -0.65 1.94
N THR A 97 -5.85 -0.56 1.23
CA THR A 97 -5.97 0.17 -0.04
C THR A 97 -5.59 1.65 0.08
N PHE A 98 -5.81 2.25 1.25
CA PHE A 98 -5.54 3.66 1.52
C PHE A 98 -4.30 3.90 2.41
N SER A 99 -3.54 2.85 2.71
CA SER A 99 -2.41 2.92 3.65
C SER A 99 -1.25 3.81 3.18
N ALA A 100 -1.07 4.00 1.87
CA ALA A 100 0.06 4.74 1.30
C ALA A 100 -0.27 6.18 0.86
N ILE A 101 -1.46 6.73 1.18
CA ILE A 101 -1.86 8.07 0.70
C ILE A 101 -0.84 9.15 1.09
N GLY A 102 -0.29 9.07 2.30
CA GLY A 102 0.67 10.05 2.80
C GLY A 102 2.01 10.05 2.05
N MET A 103 2.35 8.97 1.32
CA MET A 103 3.60 8.89 0.55
C MET A 103 3.71 9.98 -0.51
N ILE A 104 2.58 10.56 -0.95
CA ILE A 104 2.58 11.69 -1.89
C ILE A 104 3.41 12.87 -1.36
N SER A 105 3.52 13.06 -0.04
CA SER A 105 4.32 14.14 0.54
C SER A 105 5.82 13.97 0.28
N SER A 106 6.30 12.75 0.05
CA SER A 106 7.72 12.49 -0.27
C SER A 106 8.14 13.06 -1.63
N MET A 107 7.18 13.41 -2.48
CA MET A 107 7.40 14.02 -3.79
C MET A 107 7.05 15.52 -3.81
N ALA A 108 6.91 16.15 -2.63
CA ALA A 108 6.56 17.56 -2.54
C ALA A 108 7.60 18.47 -3.22
N GLU A 109 8.89 18.14 -3.16
CA GLU A 109 9.97 18.90 -3.80
C GLU A 109 9.89 18.88 -5.35
N GLU A 110 9.26 17.86 -5.93
CA GLU A 110 9.05 17.75 -7.38
C GLU A 110 7.70 18.37 -7.83
N CYS A 111 6.89 18.88 -6.88
CA CYS A 111 5.56 19.41 -7.14
C CYS A 111 5.55 20.95 -7.21
N ASN A 112 4.96 21.51 -8.28
CA ASN A 112 4.74 22.96 -8.37
C ASN A 112 3.61 23.41 -7.42
N LYS A 113 3.89 24.37 -6.53
CA LYS A 113 3.00 24.85 -5.44
C LYS A 113 2.59 23.72 -4.48
N PRO A 114 3.56 23.08 -3.80
CA PRO A 114 3.30 21.88 -3.01
C PRO A 114 2.36 22.14 -1.83
N ALA A 115 2.46 23.32 -1.20
CA ALA A 115 1.61 23.72 -0.07
C ALA A 115 0.09 23.74 -0.36
N ILE A 116 -0.31 23.71 -1.65
CA ILE A 116 -1.73 23.65 -2.06
C ILE A 116 -2.01 22.35 -2.81
N LYS A 117 -1.15 21.96 -3.75
CA LYS A 117 -1.43 20.82 -4.64
C LYS A 117 -1.30 19.47 -3.94
N VAL A 118 -0.28 19.28 -3.10
CA VAL A 118 -0.07 18.02 -2.36
C VAL A 118 -1.25 17.72 -1.42
N PRO A 119 -1.65 18.62 -0.51
CA PRO A 119 -2.77 18.32 0.38
C PRO A 119 -4.11 18.20 -0.36
N ARG A 120 -4.32 18.96 -1.44
CA ARG A 120 -5.50 18.81 -2.31
C ARG A 120 -5.52 17.45 -3.00
N ALA A 121 -4.39 16.96 -3.49
CA ALA A 121 -4.28 15.64 -4.13
C ALA A 121 -4.59 14.52 -3.12
N ILE A 122 -4.00 14.60 -1.92
CA ILE A 122 -4.30 13.68 -0.80
C ILE A 122 -5.81 13.67 -0.51
N ALA A 123 -6.42 14.84 -0.32
CA ALA A 123 -7.83 14.97 0.01
C ALA A 123 -8.77 14.46 -1.10
N LEU A 124 -8.43 14.68 -2.37
CA LEU A 124 -9.25 14.23 -3.50
C LEU A 124 -9.05 12.75 -3.84
N SER A 125 -7.89 12.18 -3.53
CA SER A 125 -7.60 10.77 -3.83
C SER A 125 -8.55 9.81 -3.11
N VAL A 126 -8.98 10.14 -1.89
CA VAL A 126 -9.90 9.30 -1.09
C VAL A 126 -11.29 9.19 -1.72
N PRO A 127 -12.05 10.27 -1.96
CA PRO A 127 -13.38 10.15 -2.57
C PRO A 127 -13.32 9.63 -4.01
N VAL A 128 -12.31 10.00 -4.80
CA VAL A 128 -12.14 9.50 -6.18
C VAL A 128 -11.84 8.00 -6.18
N GLY A 129 -10.85 7.57 -5.39
CA GLY A 129 -10.47 6.17 -5.26
C GLY A 129 -11.58 5.31 -4.64
N GLY A 130 -12.26 5.83 -3.62
CA GLY A 130 -13.38 5.14 -2.98
C GLY A 130 -14.55 4.93 -3.94
N THR A 131 -14.91 5.96 -4.70
CA THR A 131 -15.98 5.85 -5.72
C THR A 131 -15.58 4.89 -6.83
N ALA A 132 -14.35 4.98 -7.35
CA ALA A 132 -13.85 4.06 -8.38
C ALA A 132 -13.81 2.61 -7.88
N GLY A 133 -13.41 2.39 -6.63
CA GLY A 133 -13.40 1.07 -5.99
C GLY A 133 -14.79 0.44 -5.89
N LEU A 134 -15.84 1.23 -5.69
CA LEU A 134 -17.22 0.71 -5.71
C LEU A 134 -17.60 0.12 -7.07
N PHE A 135 -17.22 0.76 -8.17
CA PHE A 135 -17.44 0.22 -9.53
C PHE A 135 -16.67 -1.07 -9.79
N PHE A 136 -15.56 -1.31 -9.09
CA PHE A 136 -14.82 -2.56 -9.16
C PHE A 136 -15.44 -3.66 -8.29
N ILE A 137 -15.81 -3.33 -7.04
CA ILE A 137 -16.24 -4.32 -6.03
C ILE A 137 -17.70 -4.76 -6.24
N LEU A 138 -18.62 -3.84 -6.54
CA LEU A 138 -20.04 -4.17 -6.68
C LEU A 138 -20.35 -5.28 -7.70
N PRO A 139 -19.82 -5.27 -8.95
CA PRO A 139 -20.07 -6.35 -9.90
C PRO A 139 -19.47 -7.69 -9.46
N LEU A 140 -18.36 -7.68 -8.70
CA LEU A 140 -17.78 -8.90 -8.13
C LEU A 140 -18.68 -9.45 -7.03
N CYS A 141 -19.18 -8.61 -6.11
CA CYS A 141 -20.14 -9.03 -5.09
C CYS A 141 -21.44 -9.57 -5.71
N ALA A 142 -21.90 -8.96 -6.81
CA ALA A 142 -23.13 -9.38 -7.50
C ALA A 142 -23.02 -10.73 -8.21
N THR A 143 -21.80 -11.21 -8.46
CA THR A 143 -21.53 -12.45 -9.20
C THR A 143 -20.67 -13.43 -8.42
N LEU A 144 -20.49 -13.17 -7.12
CA LEU A 144 -19.55 -13.90 -6.28
C LEU A 144 -19.85 -15.41 -6.25
N PRO A 145 -18.87 -16.28 -6.51
CA PRO A 145 -18.98 -17.71 -6.22
C PRO A 145 -19.21 -17.97 -4.71
N PRO A 146 -19.57 -19.21 -4.32
CA PRO A 146 -19.66 -19.59 -2.91
C PRO A 146 -18.38 -19.22 -2.13
N LEU A 147 -18.54 -18.69 -0.91
CA LEU A 147 -17.39 -18.23 -0.10
C LEU A 147 -16.42 -19.36 0.26
N GLU A 148 -16.93 -20.57 0.48
CA GLU A 148 -16.14 -21.78 0.73
C GLU A 148 -15.14 -22.08 -0.39
N ASP A 149 -15.56 -21.88 -1.64
CA ASP A 149 -14.71 -22.08 -2.82
C ASP A 149 -13.63 -20.99 -2.95
N ILE A 150 -13.98 -19.76 -2.57
CA ILE A 150 -13.05 -18.61 -2.62
C ILE A 150 -11.97 -18.75 -1.56
N ILE A 151 -12.34 -19.21 -0.35
CA ILE A 151 -11.40 -19.44 0.75
C ILE A 151 -10.46 -20.62 0.44
N SER A 152 -10.98 -21.64 -0.24
CA SER A 152 -10.19 -22.80 -0.70
C SER A 152 -9.50 -22.59 -2.05
N ALA A 153 -9.52 -21.35 -2.58
CA ALA A 153 -8.97 -21.05 -3.89
C ALA A 153 -7.48 -21.46 -4.01
N PRO A 154 -7.06 -22.01 -5.17
CA PRO A 154 -5.68 -22.44 -5.38
C PRO A 154 -4.66 -21.33 -5.09
N GLY A 155 -3.64 -21.66 -4.30
CA GLY A 155 -2.59 -20.72 -3.88
C GLY A 155 -3.07 -19.61 -2.94
N GLY A 156 -4.28 -19.72 -2.37
CA GLY A 156 -4.88 -18.72 -1.48
C GLY A 156 -5.22 -17.41 -2.20
N GLN A 157 -5.39 -17.44 -3.53
CA GLN A 157 -5.62 -16.24 -4.35
C GLN A 157 -7.09 -16.12 -4.77
N ALA A 158 -7.86 -15.36 -3.99
CA ALA A 158 -9.29 -15.17 -4.20
C ALA A 158 -9.63 -14.50 -5.54
N LEU A 159 -8.99 -13.39 -5.89
CA LEU A 159 -9.39 -12.60 -7.06
C LEU A 159 -9.20 -13.35 -8.40
N PRO A 160 -8.07 -14.02 -8.69
CA PRO A 160 -7.95 -14.84 -9.89
C PRO A 160 -8.98 -15.97 -9.96
N TYR A 161 -9.30 -16.59 -8.83
CA TYR A 161 -10.33 -17.62 -8.74
C TYR A 161 -11.71 -17.05 -9.10
N ILE A 162 -12.11 -15.94 -8.46
CA ILE A 162 -13.38 -15.27 -8.73
C ILE A 162 -13.49 -14.92 -10.22
N LEU A 163 -12.49 -14.23 -10.78
CA LEU A 163 -12.52 -13.82 -12.19
C LEU A 163 -12.59 -15.02 -13.14
N HIS A 164 -11.87 -16.10 -12.86
CA HIS A 164 -11.95 -17.33 -13.66
C HIS A 164 -13.35 -17.95 -13.62
N THR A 165 -13.90 -18.13 -12.42
CA THR A 165 -15.19 -18.79 -12.19
C THR A 165 -16.33 -17.98 -12.78
N VAL A 166 -16.34 -16.66 -12.56
CA VAL A 166 -17.39 -15.78 -13.11
C VAL A 166 -17.30 -15.68 -14.64
N MET A 167 -16.10 -15.67 -15.21
CA MET A 167 -15.92 -15.65 -16.66
C MET A 167 -16.23 -17.00 -17.32
N GLY A 168 -16.26 -18.09 -16.56
CA GLY A 168 -16.55 -19.45 -17.05
C GLY A 168 -15.56 -19.95 -18.10
N SER A 169 -14.38 -19.32 -18.24
CA SER A 169 -13.36 -19.71 -19.20
C SER A 169 -11.96 -19.31 -18.72
N PRO A 170 -10.93 -20.15 -18.97
CA PRO A 170 -9.54 -19.84 -18.65
C PRO A 170 -9.04 -18.54 -19.30
N GLY A 171 -9.42 -18.30 -20.56
CA GLY A 171 -9.00 -17.12 -21.31
C GLY A 171 -9.59 -15.83 -20.76
N GLY A 172 -10.89 -15.83 -20.41
CA GLY A 172 -11.54 -14.67 -19.82
C GLY A 172 -10.98 -14.32 -18.44
N GLY A 173 -10.80 -15.33 -17.58
CA GLY A 173 -10.18 -15.13 -16.26
C GLY A 173 -8.75 -14.59 -16.37
N LEU A 174 -7.93 -15.16 -17.26
CA LEU A 174 -6.54 -14.74 -17.46
C LEU A 174 -6.46 -13.30 -17.98
N ALA A 175 -7.30 -12.93 -18.95
CA ALA A 175 -7.33 -11.58 -19.52
C ALA A 175 -7.62 -10.52 -18.44
N LEU A 176 -8.62 -10.76 -17.58
CA LEU A 176 -8.96 -9.81 -16.51
C LEU A 176 -7.86 -9.74 -15.43
N VAL A 177 -7.28 -10.88 -15.04
CA VAL A 177 -6.15 -10.91 -14.11
C VAL A 177 -4.94 -10.17 -14.67
N PHE A 178 -4.66 -10.31 -15.97
CA PHE A 178 -3.57 -9.59 -16.63
C PHE A 178 -3.73 -8.06 -16.50
N LEU A 179 -4.95 -7.53 -16.68
CA LEU A 179 -5.20 -6.09 -16.49
C LEU A 179 -4.85 -5.63 -15.07
N VAL A 180 -5.20 -6.42 -14.05
CA VAL A 180 -4.88 -6.14 -12.64
C VAL A 180 -3.38 -6.21 -12.38
N LEU A 181 -2.67 -7.20 -12.95
CA LEU A 181 -1.22 -7.34 -12.80
C LEU A 181 -0.46 -6.14 -13.38
N VAL A 182 -0.95 -5.56 -14.50
CA VAL A 182 -0.37 -4.32 -15.05
C VAL A 182 -0.54 -3.14 -14.09
N ILE A 183 -1.69 -3.03 -13.41
CA ILE A 183 -1.88 -2.02 -12.34
C ILE A 183 -0.88 -2.25 -11.20
N THR A 184 -0.65 -3.51 -10.81
CA THR A 184 0.35 -3.84 -9.77
C THR A 184 1.76 -3.39 -10.16
N LEU A 185 2.15 -3.53 -11.43
CA LEU A 185 3.44 -3.03 -11.92
C LEU A 185 3.55 -1.50 -11.83
N PHE A 186 2.50 -0.76 -12.21
CA PHE A 186 2.49 0.70 -12.04
C PHE A 186 2.60 1.09 -10.57
N CYS A 187 1.86 0.42 -9.69
CA CYS A 187 1.93 0.65 -8.25
C CYS A 187 3.35 0.42 -7.71
N SER A 188 4.02 -0.67 -8.14
CA SER A 188 5.41 -0.97 -7.77
C SER A 188 6.37 0.16 -8.17
N ILE A 189 6.22 0.71 -9.39
CA ILE A 189 7.01 1.86 -9.85
C ILE A 189 6.76 3.08 -8.95
N SER A 190 5.50 3.48 -8.74
CA SER A 190 5.16 4.67 -7.96
C SER A 190 5.66 4.58 -6.50
N ILE A 191 5.54 3.41 -5.86
CA ILE A 191 6.04 3.20 -4.49
C ILE A 191 7.57 3.23 -4.45
N THR A 192 8.25 2.62 -5.42
CA THR A 192 9.72 2.62 -5.50
C THR A 192 10.28 4.04 -5.68
N VAL A 193 9.58 4.85 -6.47
CA VAL A 193 9.88 6.29 -6.62
C VAL A 193 9.74 6.98 -5.27
N ALA A 194 8.57 6.94 -4.63
CA ALA A 194 8.32 7.64 -3.37
C ALA A 194 9.26 7.20 -2.22
N ALA A 195 9.53 5.89 -2.13
CA ALA A 195 10.45 5.34 -1.14
C ALA A 195 11.89 5.86 -1.33
N SER A 196 12.36 5.99 -2.58
CA SER A 196 13.71 6.49 -2.84
C SER A 196 13.88 7.97 -2.52
N ARG A 197 12.83 8.79 -2.64
CA ARG A 197 12.87 10.20 -2.25
C ARG A 197 12.88 10.34 -0.73
N SER A 198 12.08 9.51 -0.05
CA SER A 198 12.09 9.44 1.41
C SER A 198 13.48 9.03 1.94
N THR A 199 14.09 8.01 1.33
CA THR A 199 15.44 7.55 1.70
C THR A 199 16.50 8.61 1.42
N TRP A 200 16.42 9.25 0.26
CA TRP A 200 17.30 10.35 -0.11
C TRP A 200 17.18 11.54 0.84
N ALA A 201 15.97 11.94 1.22
CA ALA A 201 15.74 13.06 2.14
C ALA A 201 16.31 12.78 3.53
N VAL A 202 16.10 11.57 4.05
CA VAL A 202 16.69 11.13 5.34
C VAL A 202 18.23 11.09 5.24
N ALA A 203 18.78 10.68 4.09
CA ALA A 203 20.22 10.68 3.86
C ALA A 203 20.82 12.07 3.69
N ARG A 204 20.09 13.01 3.08
CA ARG A 204 20.50 14.42 2.96
C ARG A 204 20.74 15.04 4.34
N ASP A 205 19.94 14.63 5.32
CA ASP A 205 20.01 15.12 6.69
C ASP A 205 20.97 14.28 7.60
N ASP A 206 21.84 13.46 7.01
CA ASP A 206 22.85 12.61 7.68
C ASP A 206 22.29 11.64 8.74
N ALA A 207 21.04 11.21 8.60
CA ALA A 207 20.36 10.33 9.57
C ALA A 207 20.60 8.82 9.36
N VAL A 208 21.29 8.43 8.28
CA VAL A 208 21.57 7.02 7.91
C VAL A 208 23.06 6.79 7.66
N PRO A 209 23.58 5.56 7.84
CA PRO A 209 24.99 5.29 7.60
C PRO A 209 25.32 5.46 6.11
N LEU A 210 26.53 5.94 5.80
CA LEU A 210 26.94 6.23 4.42
C LEU A 210 26.02 7.23 3.71
N ALA A 211 25.37 8.12 4.46
CA ALA A 211 24.44 9.17 3.99
C ALA A 211 24.87 9.85 2.68
N LYS A 212 26.15 10.21 2.55
CA LYS A 212 26.70 10.86 1.34
C LYS A 212 26.47 10.07 0.05
N ILE A 213 26.49 8.74 0.12
CA ILE A 213 26.25 7.87 -1.05
C ILE A 213 24.77 7.92 -1.42
N TRP A 214 23.88 7.77 -0.44
CA TRP A 214 22.43 7.70 -0.65
C TRP A 214 21.82 9.06 -1.00
N ALA A 215 22.38 10.15 -0.47
CA ALA A 215 22.00 11.52 -0.74
C ALA A 215 22.47 12.04 -2.12
N TYR A 216 23.33 11.30 -2.82
CA TYR A 216 23.85 11.72 -4.11
C TYR A 216 22.78 11.61 -5.22
N VAL A 217 22.44 12.75 -5.84
CA VAL A 217 21.57 12.82 -7.01
C VAL A 217 22.42 12.81 -8.28
N ASN A 218 22.14 11.89 -9.20
CA ASN A 218 22.87 11.80 -10.46
C ASN A 218 22.54 13.01 -11.36
N PRO A 219 23.51 13.85 -11.77
CA PRO A 219 23.24 15.07 -12.53
C PRO A 219 22.64 14.84 -13.93
N LYS A 220 22.92 13.69 -14.56
CA LYS A 220 22.39 13.36 -15.89
C LYS A 220 20.96 12.83 -15.84
N LEU A 221 20.64 12.06 -14.80
CA LEU A 221 19.34 11.39 -14.66
C LEU A 221 18.36 12.14 -13.76
N GLY A 222 18.84 13.06 -12.91
CA GLY A 222 18.03 13.83 -11.98
C GLY A 222 17.41 13.01 -10.85
N VAL A 223 18.00 11.85 -10.51
CA VAL A 223 17.46 10.92 -9.48
C VAL A 223 18.54 10.39 -8.54
N PRO A 224 18.17 10.04 -7.29
CA PRO A 224 19.08 9.41 -6.33
C PRO A 224 19.24 7.91 -6.62
N VAL A 225 20.04 7.56 -7.63
CA VAL A 225 20.22 6.18 -8.11
C VAL A 225 20.65 5.23 -6.99
N TRP A 226 21.56 5.66 -6.11
CA TRP A 226 22.02 4.80 -5.01
C TRP A 226 20.95 4.53 -3.96
N SER A 227 20.05 5.49 -3.71
CA SER A 227 18.87 5.24 -2.86
C SER A 227 17.93 4.22 -3.49
N LEU A 228 17.70 4.29 -4.80
CA LEU A 228 16.90 3.30 -5.53
C LEU A 228 17.53 1.89 -5.47
N VAL A 229 18.84 1.79 -5.67
CA VAL A 229 19.57 0.51 -5.60
C VAL A 229 19.54 -0.07 -4.19
N LEU A 230 19.76 0.75 -3.15
CA LEU A 230 19.69 0.31 -1.75
C LEU A 230 18.31 -0.26 -1.42
N LEU A 231 17.25 0.46 -1.76
CA LEU A 231 15.88 0.02 -1.50
C LEU A 231 15.53 -1.27 -2.24
N THR A 232 15.90 -1.36 -3.51
CA THR A 232 15.69 -2.57 -4.31
C THR A 232 16.44 -3.76 -3.71
N GLY A 233 17.69 -3.55 -3.28
CA GLY A 233 18.49 -4.56 -2.60
C GLY A 233 17.85 -5.03 -1.29
N ILE A 234 17.39 -4.11 -0.45
CA ILE A 234 16.67 -4.43 0.80
C ILE A 234 15.39 -5.22 0.50
N GLN A 235 14.59 -4.77 -0.45
CA GLN A 235 13.36 -5.45 -0.87
C GLN A 235 13.65 -6.89 -1.36
N MET A 236 14.68 -7.08 -2.17
CA MET A 236 15.10 -8.41 -2.63
C MET A 236 15.55 -9.29 -1.46
N LEU A 237 16.36 -8.77 -0.53
CA LEU A 237 16.79 -9.51 0.66
C LEU A 237 15.60 -9.92 1.54
N LEU A 238 14.61 -9.05 1.71
CA LEU A 238 13.39 -9.35 2.45
C LEU A 238 12.54 -10.41 1.73
N GLY A 239 12.58 -10.45 0.40
CA GLY A 239 11.96 -11.51 -0.40
C GLY A 239 12.47 -12.91 -0.03
N LEU A 240 13.74 -13.05 0.36
CA LEU A 240 14.32 -14.34 0.78
C LEU A 240 13.60 -14.96 1.99
N ILE A 241 12.95 -14.14 2.83
CA ILE A 241 12.16 -14.63 3.97
C ILE A 241 11.09 -15.62 3.50
N ASN A 242 10.50 -15.39 2.32
CA ASN A 242 9.47 -16.25 1.76
C ASN A 242 9.96 -17.67 1.42
N LEU A 243 11.28 -17.89 1.27
CA LEU A 243 11.84 -19.23 1.10
C LEU A 243 11.79 -20.05 2.40
N GLY A 244 11.95 -19.38 3.55
CA GLY A 244 11.94 -20.02 4.86
C GLY A 244 10.55 -20.09 5.48
N SER A 245 9.77 -19.01 5.37
CA SER A 245 8.42 -18.93 5.94
C SER A 245 7.56 -17.89 5.22
N THR A 246 6.48 -18.35 4.60
CA THR A 246 5.45 -17.49 4.02
C THR A 246 4.77 -16.64 5.09
N SER A 247 4.51 -17.21 6.27
CA SER A 247 3.94 -16.47 7.41
C SER A 247 4.85 -15.33 7.88
N ALA A 248 6.16 -15.55 7.96
CA ALA A 248 7.11 -14.50 8.31
C ALA A 248 7.16 -13.39 7.26
N PHE A 249 7.12 -13.76 5.97
CA PHE A 249 7.06 -12.79 4.88
C PHE A 249 5.76 -11.96 4.93
N THR A 250 4.60 -12.60 5.11
CA THR A 250 3.31 -11.92 5.23
C THR A 250 3.27 -11.00 6.46
N ALA A 251 3.79 -11.44 7.60
CA ALA A 251 3.89 -10.60 8.80
C ALA A 251 4.73 -9.34 8.56
N PHE A 252 5.85 -9.47 7.82
CA PHE A 252 6.66 -8.33 7.43
C PHE A 252 5.89 -7.36 6.50
N VAL A 253 5.15 -7.87 5.52
CA VAL A 253 4.31 -7.04 4.64
C VAL A 253 3.27 -6.27 5.44
N SER A 254 2.60 -6.92 6.40
CA SER A 254 1.65 -6.27 7.31
C SER A 254 2.28 -5.16 8.14
N VAL A 255 3.53 -5.32 8.57
CA VAL A 255 4.26 -4.27 9.32
C VAL A 255 4.47 -3.02 8.47
N GLY A 256 4.61 -3.13 7.15
CA GLY A 256 4.72 -1.96 6.28
C GLY A 256 3.52 -1.01 6.43
N VAL A 257 2.31 -1.57 6.54
CA VAL A 257 1.07 -0.80 6.74
C VAL A 257 1.05 -0.15 8.12
N ILE A 258 1.33 -0.92 9.15
CA ILE A 258 1.38 -0.47 10.55
C ILE A 258 2.42 0.64 10.73
N ALA A 259 3.60 0.49 10.12
CA ALA A 259 4.69 1.45 10.19
C ALA A 259 4.33 2.77 9.48
N LEU A 260 3.66 2.70 8.31
CA LEU A 260 3.15 3.89 7.63
C LEU A 260 2.09 4.61 8.47
N ALA A 261 1.13 3.87 9.02
CA ALA A 261 0.10 4.43 9.89
C ALA A 261 0.70 5.11 11.13
N ALA A 262 1.65 4.46 11.79
CA ALA A 262 2.39 5.02 12.92
C ALA A 262 3.19 6.28 12.52
N ALA A 263 3.85 6.27 11.35
CA ALA A 263 4.57 7.42 10.84
C ALA A 263 3.64 8.62 10.58
N TYR A 264 2.40 8.39 10.13
CA TYR A 264 1.40 9.45 9.95
C TYR A 264 0.82 9.97 11.27
N ALA A 265 0.72 9.12 12.29
CA ALA A 265 0.25 9.54 13.61
C ALA A 265 1.13 10.62 14.23
N ILE A 266 2.45 10.54 14.04
CA ILE A 266 3.43 11.48 14.63
C ILE A 266 3.13 12.95 14.27
N PRO A 267 3.11 13.38 12.99
CA PRO A 267 2.82 14.77 12.63
C PRO A 267 1.39 15.19 13.00
N ILE A 268 0.40 14.28 12.95
CA ILE A 268 -0.98 14.58 13.36
C ILE A 268 -1.05 14.89 14.86
N PHE A 269 -0.36 14.08 15.67
CA PHE A 269 -0.24 14.26 17.11
C PHE A 269 0.49 15.56 17.46
N LEU A 270 1.66 15.82 16.85
CA LEU A 270 2.40 17.07 17.06
C LEU A 270 1.57 18.30 16.67
N SER A 271 0.81 18.20 15.57
CA SER A 271 -0.12 19.25 15.16
C SER A 271 -1.19 19.51 16.22
N LEU A 272 -1.75 18.47 16.85
CA LEU A 272 -2.69 18.64 17.97
C LEU A 272 -2.03 19.21 19.23
N TRP A 273 -0.84 18.71 19.56
CA TRP A 273 -0.07 19.15 20.73
C TRP A 273 0.23 20.65 20.68
N HIS A 274 0.55 21.19 19.50
CA HIS A 274 0.77 22.63 19.27
C HIS A 274 -0.51 23.38 18.88
N GLY A 275 -1.70 22.85 19.18
CA GLY A 275 -2.97 23.53 18.97
C GLY A 275 -3.30 23.86 17.50
N ARG A 276 -2.70 23.11 16.57
CA ARG A 276 -2.79 23.23 15.10
C ARG A 276 -2.35 24.59 14.55
N GLU A 277 -1.50 25.32 15.25
CA GLU A 277 -1.17 26.72 14.89
C GLU A 277 -0.62 26.84 13.45
N GLU A 278 0.46 26.13 13.13
CA GLU A 278 1.11 26.16 11.82
C GLU A 278 0.18 25.70 10.69
N VAL A 279 -0.51 24.58 10.90
CA VAL A 279 -1.41 23.99 9.88
C VAL A 279 -2.66 24.85 9.66
N SER A 280 -3.11 25.60 10.68
CA SER A 280 -4.28 26.48 10.56
C SER A 280 -4.01 27.75 9.73
N LYS A 281 -2.73 28.17 9.63
CA LYS A 281 -2.30 29.32 8.84
C LYS A 281 -1.91 28.95 7.40
N ALA A 282 -1.80 27.65 7.10
CA ALA A 282 -1.37 27.16 5.79
C ALA A 282 -2.32 27.59 4.63
N PRO A 283 -1.79 27.72 3.39
CA PRO A 283 -2.59 28.12 2.22
C PRO A 283 -3.77 27.19 1.92
N TRP A 284 -3.59 25.88 2.12
CA TRP A 284 -4.67 24.90 2.14
C TRP A 284 -4.88 24.45 3.58
N ARG A 285 -6.06 24.71 4.13
CA ARG A 285 -6.33 24.51 5.56
C ARG A 285 -7.70 23.91 5.82
N CYS A 286 -7.76 23.11 6.87
CA CYS A 286 -8.99 22.77 7.56
C CYS A 286 -9.07 23.66 8.82
N GLY A 287 -10.16 24.40 8.99
CA GLY A 287 -10.34 25.37 10.09
C GLY A 287 -10.06 24.76 11.46
N ARG A 288 -9.66 25.57 12.45
CA ARG A 288 -9.07 25.08 13.70
C ARG A 288 -9.95 24.06 14.45
N ILE A 289 -11.26 24.32 14.54
CA ILE A 289 -12.21 23.45 15.25
C ILE A 289 -12.38 22.12 14.51
N VAL A 290 -12.78 22.18 13.24
CA VAL A 290 -13.00 20.99 12.40
C VAL A 290 -11.71 20.17 12.28
N GLY A 291 -10.58 20.82 12.05
CA GLY A 291 -9.29 20.17 11.94
C GLY A 291 -8.82 19.52 13.25
N THR A 292 -9.21 20.06 14.41
CA THR A 292 -8.93 19.41 15.71
C THR A 292 -9.73 18.12 15.83
N PHE A 293 -11.03 18.16 15.54
CA PHE A 293 -11.88 16.97 15.55
C PHE A 293 -11.37 15.91 14.57
N VAL A 294 -11.03 16.30 13.34
CA VAL A 294 -10.47 15.41 12.32
C VAL A 294 -9.17 14.76 12.77
N ASN A 295 -8.25 15.53 13.38
CA ASN A 295 -7.00 14.95 13.88
C ASN A 295 -7.24 13.97 15.04
N VAL A 296 -8.16 14.27 15.97
CA VAL A 296 -8.50 13.36 17.07
C VAL A 296 -9.09 12.07 16.52
N LEU A 297 -10.03 12.16 15.58
CA LEU A 297 -10.63 11.01 14.91
C LEU A 297 -9.59 10.20 14.14
N ALA A 298 -8.66 10.87 13.44
CA ALA A 298 -7.58 10.22 12.72
C ALA A 298 -6.64 9.44 13.66
N LEU A 299 -6.25 10.02 14.81
CA LEU A 299 -5.43 9.31 15.80
C LEU A 299 -6.17 8.12 16.42
N ALA A 300 -7.46 8.28 16.73
CA ALA A 300 -8.29 7.19 17.24
C ALA A 300 -8.43 6.06 16.21
N TRP A 301 -8.64 6.41 14.94
CA TRP A 301 -8.69 5.45 13.84
C TRP A 301 -7.35 4.74 13.66
N ILE A 302 -6.23 5.47 13.62
CA ILE A 302 -4.90 4.86 13.52
C ILE A 302 -4.65 3.91 14.70
N ALA A 303 -4.96 4.32 15.93
CA ALA A 303 -4.81 3.45 17.09
C ALA A 303 -5.63 2.16 16.98
N PHE A 304 -6.88 2.26 16.49
CA PHE A 304 -7.74 1.10 16.22
C PHE A 304 -7.16 0.21 15.09
N GLU A 305 -6.71 0.82 14.00
CA GLU A 305 -6.12 0.15 12.85
C GLU A 305 -4.85 -0.63 13.22
N LEU A 306 -3.96 -0.06 14.06
CA LEU A 306 -2.75 -0.73 14.52
C LEU A 306 -3.06 -2.04 15.27
N VAL A 307 -4.12 -2.04 16.08
CA VAL A 307 -4.59 -3.27 16.77
C VAL A 307 -5.15 -4.24 15.75
N LEU A 308 -6.03 -3.76 14.86
CA LEU A 308 -6.73 -4.59 13.89
C LEU A 308 -5.76 -5.29 12.92
N PHE A 309 -4.75 -4.59 12.40
CA PHE A 309 -3.71 -5.16 11.54
C PHE A 309 -2.75 -6.10 12.27
N SER A 310 -2.80 -6.14 13.60
CA SER A 310 -2.06 -7.10 14.44
C SER A 310 -2.89 -8.34 14.80
N MET A 311 -4.20 -8.33 14.50
CA MET A 311 -5.08 -9.46 14.78
C MET A 311 -5.01 -10.52 13.66
N PRO A 312 -5.22 -11.80 13.99
CA PRO A 312 -5.35 -12.87 13.01
C PRO A 312 -6.69 -12.77 12.27
N THR A 313 -6.71 -13.14 10.99
CA THR A 313 -7.91 -13.02 10.14
C THR A 313 -8.94 -14.12 10.38
N ALA A 314 -8.55 -15.23 11.01
CA ALA A 314 -9.44 -16.34 11.35
C ALA A 314 -9.02 -17.02 12.65
N LEU A 315 -9.99 -17.61 13.35
CA LEU A 315 -9.83 -18.43 14.55
C LEU A 315 -10.30 -19.88 14.29
N PRO A 316 -9.71 -20.89 14.96
CA PRO A 316 -8.59 -20.80 15.91
C PRO A 316 -7.24 -20.52 15.22
N VAL A 317 -6.33 -19.84 15.93
CA VAL A 317 -4.98 -19.58 15.42
C VAL A 317 -4.05 -20.79 15.61
N THR A 318 -3.13 -20.94 14.66
CA THR A 318 -1.98 -21.85 14.72
C THR A 318 -0.70 -21.02 14.68
N ALA A 319 0.45 -21.64 14.97
CA ALA A 319 1.75 -20.98 14.81
C ALA A 319 2.03 -20.51 13.37
N VAL A 320 1.32 -21.06 12.37
CA VAL A 320 1.47 -20.68 10.96
C VAL A 320 0.46 -19.60 10.56
N SER A 321 -0.76 -19.64 11.10
CA SER A 321 -1.83 -18.69 10.77
C SER A 321 -1.87 -17.44 11.65
N MET A 322 -1.06 -17.39 12.71
CA MET A 322 -0.96 -16.21 13.56
C MET A 322 -0.36 -15.02 12.80
N ASN A 323 -0.91 -13.85 13.04
CA ASN A 323 -0.37 -12.59 12.53
C ASN A 323 0.72 -12.07 13.49
N TYR A 324 1.98 -12.15 13.05
CA TYR A 324 3.14 -11.73 13.85
C TYR A 324 3.51 -10.24 13.67
N ALA A 325 2.64 -9.44 13.04
CA ALA A 325 2.96 -8.06 12.70
C ALA A 325 3.31 -7.19 13.92
N SER A 326 2.63 -7.36 15.06
CA SER A 326 2.92 -6.61 16.29
C SER A 326 4.34 -6.86 16.82
N VAL A 327 4.77 -8.13 16.83
CA VAL A 327 6.12 -8.52 17.30
C VAL A 327 7.19 -7.96 16.38
N VAL A 328 6.99 -8.09 15.07
CA VAL A 328 7.93 -7.56 14.07
C VAL A 328 7.98 -6.03 14.13
N PHE A 329 6.84 -5.36 14.33
CA PHE A 329 6.78 -3.90 14.48
C PHE A 329 7.54 -3.43 15.72
N VAL A 330 7.30 -4.03 16.88
CA VAL A 330 8.04 -3.68 18.12
C VAL A 330 9.55 -3.94 17.96
N GLY A 331 9.94 -5.05 17.33
CA GLY A 331 11.34 -5.34 17.01
C GLY A 331 11.96 -4.27 16.12
N PHE A 332 11.26 -3.84 15.06
CA PHE A 332 11.71 -2.79 14.16
C PHE A 332 11.84 -1.43 14.88
N MET A 333 10.86 -1.08 15.72
CA MET A 333 10.90 0.14 16.54
C MET A 333 12.05 0.12 17.54
N ALA A 334 12.36 -1.03 18.14
CA ALA A 334 13.50 -1.19 19.04
C ALA A 334 14.82 -0.97 18.30
N ILE A 335 14.99 -1.56 17.11
CA ILE A 335 16.19 -1.37 16.27
C ILE A 335 16.34 0.11 15.89
N SER A 336 15.24 0.76 15.48
CA SER A 336 15.22 2.19 15.15
C SER A 336 15.57 3.06 16.35
N GLY A 337 15.03 2.75 17.54
CA GLY A 337 15.34 3.46 18.77
C GLY A 337 16.80 3.33 19.19
N VAL A 338 17.38 2.13 19.08
CA VAL A 338 18.82 1.89 19.31
C VAL A 338 19.65 2.69 18.31
N TRP A 339 19.29 2.67 17.03
CA TRP A 339 19.97 3.46 15.99
C TRP A 339 19.94 4.96 16.30
N TYR A 340 18.78 5.48 16.71
CA TYR A 340 18.63 6.88 17.09
C TYR A 340 19.52 7.25 18.28
N LEU A 341 19.55 6.42 19.32
CA LEU A 341 20.35 6.66 20.53
C LEU A 341 21.86 6.59 20.26
N LEU A 342 22.31 5.71 19.37
CA LEU A 342 23.73 5.51 19.11
C LEU A 342 24.28 6.53 18.10
N TYR A 343 23.54 6.78 17.00
CA TYR A 343 23.99 7.54 15.85
C TYR A 343 23.11 8.76 15.56
N ALA A 344 21.83 8.56 15.21
CA ALA A 344 21.06 9.62 14.55
C ALA A 344 20.86 10.87 15.42
N ARG A 345 20.73 10.77 16.75
CA ARG A 345 20.62 11.94 17.63
C ARG A 345 21.85 12.87 17.63
N LYS A 346 23.01 12.36 17.19
CA LYS A 346 24.28 13.11 17.16
C LYS A 346 24.53 13.74 15.79
N SER A 347 24.07 13.08 14.73
CA SER A 347 24.31 13.50 13.33
C SER A 347 23.15 14.31 12.74
N TYR A 348 21.90 13.97 13.10
CA TYR A 348 20.71 14.64 12.59
C TYR A 348 20.56 16.03 13.22
N LYS A 349 20.65 17.07 12.39
CA LYS A 349 20.49 18.48 12.81
C LYS A 349 19.11 19.06 12.49
N GLY A 350 18.21 18.25 11.93
CA GLY A 350 16.95 18.72 11.36
C GLY A 350 17.09 19.07 9.87
N PRO A 351 15.97 19.36 9.19
CA PRO A 351 15.99 19.89 7.84
C PRO A 351 16.84 21.18 7.83
N PRO A 352 17.68 21.42 6.81
CA PRO A 352 18.37 22.71 6.68
C PRO A 352 17.37 23.85 6.78
N GLU A 353 17.67 24.87 7.57
CA GLU A 353 16.98 26.16 7.48
C GLU A 353 17.27 26.70 6.07
N SER A 354 16.40 26.47 5.09
CA SER A 354 16.54 27.09 3.77
C SER A 354 15.22 27.69 3.28
N ASP A 355 15.26 29.00 3.03
CA ASP A 355 14.69 29.68 1.87
C ASP A 355 13.16 29.70 1.70
N ALA A 356 12.38 29.51 2.77
CA ALA A 356 10.94 29.76 2.75
C ALA A 356 10.56 31.25 2.99
N LEU A 357 11.55 32.16 3.00
CA LEU A 357 11.37 33.58 3.32
C LEU A 357 11.85 34.57 2.24
N ASP A 358 12.11 34.13 1.00
CA ASP A 358 12.34 35.04 -0.13
C ASP A 358 11.34 34.84 -1.28
#